data_AF-A0AAW7Y976-F1
#
_entry.id   AF-A0AAW7Y976-F1
#
_cell.length_a   1.000
_cell.length_b   1.000
_cell.length_c   1.000
_cell.angle_alpha   90.00
_cell.angle_beta   90.00
_cell.angle_gamma   90.00
#
_symmetry.space_group_name_H-M   'P 1'
#
loop_
_entity.id
_entity.type
_entity.pdbx_description
1 polymer ?
#
loop_
_entity_poly.entity_id
_entity_poly.type
_entity_poly.pdbx_seq_one_letter_code
_entity_poly.pdbx_strand_id
1 'polypeptide(L)'
;MTTHKQCSKCKARKPVDEFHKNGKDNHGKTRYRSTCKPCEVERDKKKYQKKVTKRIASGERVKIPCKTVLEKQQPSFTLSCRKRGAWSMHHSGEEHPAYKHGYCKDPLYGTWIHMIQRCHNPDNPSYEHYGERGITVCLRWRESFEAFIKDMGEKPKESWSLDRVDNDKGYSPQNTRWASPKHQATNNRAQRYLEYKSER
;
A
#
# COMPACT_ATOMS: atom_id res chain seq x y z
N MET A 1 -6.47 -3.97 -41.73
CA MET A 1 -6.63 -3.86 -40.27
C MET A 1 -7.18 -2.48 -39.94
N THR A 2 -8.14 -2.36 -39.03
CA THR A 2 -8.72 -1.05 -38.65
C THR A 2 -7.66 -0.22 -37.92
N THR A 3 -7.14 0.82 -38.57
CA THR A 3 -6.08 1.69 -38.02
C THR A 3 -6.61 2.78 -37.11
N HIS A 4 -7.90 3.12 -37.23
CA HIS A 4 -8.55 4.20 -36.50
C HIS A 4 -9.85 3.76 -35.84
N LYS A 5 -10.11 4.27 -34.65
CA LYS A 5 -11.31 4.00 -33.86
C LYS A 5 -11.94 5.29 -33.35
N GLN A 6 -13.26 5.33 -33.30
CA GLN A 6 -13.99 6.46 -32.72
C GLN A 6 -14.07 6.33 -31.20
N CYS A 7 -13.68 7.38 -30.48
CA CYS A 7 -13.83 7.45 -29.03
C CYS A 7 -15.30 7.62 -28.63
N SER A 8 -15.80 6.78 -27.72
CA SER A 8 -17.18 6.87 -27.25
C SER A 8 -17.48 8.15 -26.47
N LYS A 9 -16.46 8.80 -25.88
CA LYS A 9 -16.56 10.03 -25.09
C LYS A 9 -16.42 11.31 -25.91
N CYS A 10 -15.27 11.56 -26.53
CA CYS A 10 -15.07 12.79 -27.31
C CYS A 10 -15.56 12.70 -28.76
N LYS A 11 -16.06 11.53 -29.20
CA LYS A 11 -16.55 11.26 -30.56
C LYS A 11 -15.54 11.45 -31.70
N ALA A 12 -14.30 11.84 -31.40
CA ALA A 12 -13.22 11.95 -32.37
C ALA A 12 -12.76 10.57 -32.87
N ARG A 13 -12.43 10.48 -34.17
CA ARG A 13 -11.70 9.35 -34.77
C ARG A 13 -10.21 9.52 -34.48
N LYS A 14 -9.62 8.51 -33.84
CA LYS A 14 -8.22 8.51 -33.42
C LYS A 14 -7.55 7.20 -33.82
N PRO A 15 -6.23 7.19 -34.04
CA PRO A 15 -5.45 5.96 -34.19
C PRO A 15 -5.70 4.95 -33.05
N VAL A 16 -5.66 3.65 -33.34
CA VAL A 16 -5.98 2.59 -32.34
C VAL A 16 -4.98 2.52 -31.17
N ASP A 17 -3.75 2.97 -31.36
CA ASP A 17 -2.71 3.14 -30.34
C ASP A 17 -3.02 4.24 -29.32
N GLU A 18 -3.90 5.18 -29.66
CA GLU A 18 -4.49 6.13 -28.69
C GLU A 18 -5.54 5.50 -27.76
N PHE A 19 -5.76 4.18 -27.84
CA PHE A 19 -6.67 3.43 -26.98
C PHE A 19 -5.90 2.34 -26.22
N HIS A 20 -6.25 2.11 -24.96
CA HIS A 20 -5.70 0.98 -24.21
C HIS A 20 -6.22 -0.36 -24.75
N LYS A 21 -5.35 -1.36 -24.87
CA LYS A 21 -5.73 -2.74 -25.20
C LYS A 21 -6.64 -3.30 -24.09
N ASN A 22 -7.66 -4.06 -24.48
CA ASN A 22 -8.67 -4.64 -23.61
C ASN A 22 -8.85 -6.14 -23.92
N GLY A 23 -7.74 -6.87 -23.87
CA GLY A 23 -7.68 -8.30 -24.17
C GLY A 23 -7.79 -8.63 -25.66
N LYS A 24 -8.09 -9.90 -25.95
CA LYS A 24 -8.34 -10.42 -27.30
C LYS A 24 -9.79 -10.90 -27.42
N ASP A 25 -10.32 -10.98 -28.63
CA ASP A 25 -11.59 -11.66 -28.93
C ASP A 25 -11.39 -13.17 -29.13
N ASN A 26 -12.48 -13.91 -29.35
CA ASN A 26 -12.43 -15.37 -29.57
C ASN A 26 -11.66 -15.77 -30.84
N HIS A 27 -11.37 -14.81 -31.73
CA HIS A 27 -10.58 -15.00 -32.95
C HIS A 27 -9.13 -14.48 -32.79
N GLY A 28 -8.71 -14.18 -31.55
CA GLY A 28 -7.36 -13.71 -31.23
C GLY A 28 -7.07 -12.25 -31.59
N LYS A 29 -8.03 -11.48 -32.12
CA LYS A 29 -7.83 -10.07 -32.46
C LYS A 29 -7.83 -9.22 -31.20
N THR A 30 -6.86 -8.29 -31.13
CA THR A 30 -6.74 -7.37 -29.99
C THR A 30 -7.95 -6.44 -29.93
N ARG A 31 -8.65 -6.44 -28.80
CA ARG A 31 -9.72 -5.49 -28.51
C ARG A 31 -9.11 -4.25 -27.87
N TYR A 32 -9.74 -3.11 -28.09
CA TYR A 32 -9.35 -1.83 -27.51
C TYR A 32 -10.50 -1.25 -26.69
N ARG A 33 -10.21 -0.48 -25.64
CA ARG A 33 -11.21 0.25 -24.86
C ARG A 33 -12.03 1.19 -25.74
N SER A 34 -13.28 1.45 -25.36
CA SER A 34 -14.17 2.34 -26.13
C SER A 34 -13.80 3.82 -25.99
N THR A 35 -13.07 4.20 -24.94
CA THR A 35 -12.57 5.56 -24.69
C THR A 35 -11.09 5.68 -24.99
N CYS A 36 -10.67 6.80 -25.59
CA CYS A 36 -9.25 7.09 -25.84
C CYS A 36 -8.51 7.46 -24.55
N LYS A 37 -7.18 7.29 -24.56
CA LYS A 37 -6.30 7.58 -23.41
C LYS A 37 -6.53 8.99 -22.83
N PRO A 38 -6.59 10.08 -23.62
CA PRO A 38 -6.83 11.42 -23.07
C PRO A 38 -8.14 11.54 -22.30
N CYS A 39 -9.24 10.99 -22.82
CA CYS A 39 -10.53 11.02 -22.14
C CYS A 39 -10.55 10.18 -20.85
N GLU A 40 -9.75 9.12 -20.77
CA GLU A 40 -9.58 8.36 -19.52
C GLU A 40 -8.83 9.19 -18.48
N VAL A 41 -7.74 9.85 -18.86
CA VAL A 41 -6.96 10.73 -17.98
C VAL A 41 -7.82 11.87 -17.43
N GLU A 42 -8.63 12.53 -18.26
CA GLU A 42 -9.56 13.58 -17.79
C GLU A 42 -10.62 13.05 -16.82
N ARG A 43 -11.17 11.87 -17.10
CA ARG A 43 -12.14 11.20 -16.20
C ARG A 43 -11.49 10.93 -14.84
N ASP A 44 -10.25 10.44 -14.85
CA ASP A 44 -9.54 10.07 -13.63
C ASP A 44 -9.12 11.32 -12.82
N LYS A 45 -8.72 12.40 -13.49
CA LYS A 45 -8.53 13.74 -12.87
C LYS A 45 -9.80 14.21 -12.14
N LYS A 46 -10.96 14.14 -12.80
CA LYS A 46 -12.26 14.52 -12.21
C LYS A 46 -12.64 13.63 -11.02
N LYS A 47 -12.36 12.32 -11.09
CA LYS A 47 -12.57 11.38 -9.98
C LYS A 47 -11.68 11.70 -8.78
N TYR A 48 -10.43 12.07 -9.03
CA TYR A 48 -9.48 12.46 -7.99
C TYR A 48 -9.89 13.78 -7.31
N GLN A 49 -10.23 14.82 -8.07
CA GLN A 49 -10.71 16.11 -7.53
C GLN A 49 -11.93 15.93 -6.60
N LYS A 50 -12.88 15.05 -6.94
CA LYS A 50 -14.03 14.73 -6.07
C LYS A 50 -13.65 14.04 -4.75
N LYS A 51 -12.52 13.32 -4.69
CA LYS A 51 -12.02 12.70 -3.44
C LYS A 51 -11.30 13.70 -2.52
N VAL A 52 -10.78 14.79 -3.09
CA VAL A 52 -10.00 15.82 -2.37
C VAL A 52 -10.91 16.79 -1.59
N THR A 53 -12.19 16.89 -1.97
CA THR A 53 -13.19 17.65 -1.21
C THR A 53 -13.91 16.72 -0.22
N LYS A 54 -13.61 16.81 1.08
CA LYS A 54 -14.42 16.18 2.13
C LYS A 54 -15.34 17.21 2.78
N ARG A 55 -16.48 16.74 3.27
CA ARG A 55 -17.40 17.53 4.09
C ARG A 55 -16.89 17.46 5.52
N ILE A 56 -16.52 18.61 6.09
CA ILE A 56 -16.10 18.70 7.50
C ILE A 56 -17.33 18.80 8.40
N ALA A 57 -17.12 18.68 9.71
CA ALA A 57 -18.20 18.68 10.71
C ALA A 57 -19.12 19.91 10.64
N SER A 58 -18.61 21.06 10.18
CA SER A 58 -19.38 22.29 9.94
C SER A 58 -20.27 22.25 8.69
N GLY A 59 -20.31 21.14 7.93
CA GLY A 59 -21.14 20.96 6.75
C GLY A 59 -20.56 21.57 5.46
N GLU A 60 -19.49 22.36 5.57
CA GLU A 60 -18.77 23.00 4.46
C GLU A 60 -17.90 22.01 3.68
N ARG A 61 -17.74 22.22 2.37
CA ARG A 61 -16.84 21.42 1.53
C ARG A 61 -15.51 22.15 1.38
N VAL A 62 -14.50 21.67 2.09
CA VAL A 62 -13.14 22.20 1.98
C VAL A 62 -12.28 21.33 1.06
N LYS A 63 -11.46 21.98 0.23
CA LYS A 63 -10.40 21.32 -0.53
C LYS A 63 -9.29 20.95 0.46
N ILE A 64 -9.05 19.67 0.69
CA ILE A 64 -7.91 19.24 1.52
C ILE A 64 -6.66 19.35 0.64
N PRO A 65 -5.70 20.25 0.94
CA PRO A 65 -4.46 20.29 0.18
C PRO A 65 -3.68 18.99 0.43
N CYS A 66 -3.44 18.23 -0.63
CA CYS A 66 -2.50 17.14 -0.60
C CYS A 66 -1.09 17.74 -0.45
N LYS A 67 -0.56 17.80 0.76
CA LYS A 67 0.82 18.26 1.02
C LYS A 67 1.91 17.28 0.55
N THR A 68 1.60 16.24 -0.24
CA THR A 68 2.56 15.15 -0.50
C THR A 68 2.55 14.56 -1.91
N VAL A 69 2.14 15.28 -2.96
CA VAL A 69 2.27 14.75 -4.35
C VAL A 69 2.65 15.84 -5.37
N LEU A 70 3.67 16.65 -5.11
CA LEU A 70 4.33 17.40 -6.19
C LEU A 70 5.82 17.11 -6.39
N GLU A 71 6.47 16.34 -5.49
CA GLU A 71 7.92 16.05 -5.63
C GLU A 71 8.34 14.59 -5.52
N LYS A 72 7.43 13.66 -5.20
CA LYS A 72 7.84 12.26 -5.05
C LYS A 72 7.28 11.41 -6.17
N GLN A 73 8.16 11.06 -7.12
CA GLN A 73 8.07 9.84 -7.92
C GLN A 73 8.00 8.63 -6.98
N GLN A 74 6.82 8.32 -6.44
CA GLN A 74 6.58 7.09 -5.70
C GLN A 74 5.28 6.47 -6.23
N PRO A 75 5.32 5.23 -6.74
CA PRO A 75 4.14 4.57 -7.27
C PRO A 75 3.11 4.39 -6.15
N SER A 76 1.91 4.93 -6.37
CA SER A 76 0.77 4.76 -5.48
C SER A 76 0.34 3.28 -5.46
N PHE A 77 0.79 2.52 -4.46
CA PHE A 77 0.26 1.18 -4.23
C PHE A 77 -1.06 1.28 -3.46
N THR A 78 -2.17 1.46 -4.19
CA THR A 78 -3.49 1.05 -3.69
C THR A 78 -3.64 -0.46 -3.91
N LEU A 79 -3.15 -1.28 -2.99
CA LEU A 79 -3.41 -2.72 -3.01
C LEU A 79 -4.40 -3.08 -1.90
N SER A 80 -5.68 -2.92 -2.23
CA SER A 80 -6.74 -3.59 -1.50
C SER A 80 -6.65 -5.09 -1.79
N CYS A 81 -6.25 -5.88 -0.80
CA CYS A 81 -6.49 -7.32 -0.81
C CYS A 81 -8.00 -7.55 -0.67
N ARG A 82 -8.72 -7.62 -1.81
CA ARG A 82 -10.11 -8.07 -1.81
C ARG A 82 -10.17 -9.44 -2.50
N LYS A 83 -10.37 -10.47 -1.66
CA LYS A 83 -10.71 -11.84 -2.06
C LYS A 83 -11.72 -11.84 -3.22
N ARG A 84 -11.44 -12.63 -4.27
CA ARG A 84 -12.38 -13.57 -4.90
C ARG A 84 -11.72 -14.31 -6.07
N GLY A 85 -11.89 -15.63 -6.09
CA GLY A 85 -11.88 -16.45 -7.30
C GLY A 85 -10.57 -17.17 -7.61
N ALA A 86 -10.64 -18.50 -7.59
CA ALA A 86 -9.71 -19.43 -8.23
C ALA A 86 -9.52 -19.14 -9.73
N TRP A 87 -8.43 -19.63 -10.34
CA TRP A 87 -8.33 -20.30 -11.65
C TRP A 87 -6.84 -20.43 -12.05
N SER A 88 -6.57 -21.52 -12.77
CA SER A 88 -5.33 -22.29 -12.98
C SER A 88 -4.05 -21.62 -13.54
N MET A 89 -2.93 -22.25 -13.14
CA MET A 89 -1.71 -22.68 -13.86
C MET A 89 -1.16 -21.92 -15.09
N HIS A 90 0.15 -21.60 -14.97
CA HIS A 90 1.15 -21.18 -15.97
C HIS A 90 0.99 -19.80 -16.64
N HIS A 91 1.87 -18.85 -16.29
CA HIS A 91 2.76 -18.13 -17.21
C HIS A 91 3.72 -17.23 -16.40
N SER A 92 4.99 -17.26 -16.78
CA SER A 92 6.13 -16.52 -16.25
C SER A 92 6.05 -15.02 -16.51
N GLY A 93 6.41 -14.22 -15.51
CA GLY A 93 7.22 -13.00 -15.65
C GLY A 93 6.58 -11.78 -16.33
N GLU A 94 6.38 -10.75 -15.50
CA GLU A 94 6.57 -9.33 -15.83
C GLU A 94 5.53 -8.66 -16.74
N GLU A 95 4.96 -7.57 -16.23
CA GLU A 95 3.98 -6.67 -16.89
C GLU A 95 2.51 -7.14 -16.96
N HIS A 96 1.90 -7.42 -15.80
CA HIS A 96 0.44 -7.43 -15.66
C HIS A 96 -0.04 -6.53 -14.51
N PRO A 97 -1.13 -5.76 -14.69
CA PRO A 97 -1.73 -4.89 -13.64
C PRO A 97 -2.38 -5.68 -12.48
N ALA A 98 -2.20 -7.00 -12.48
CA ALA A 98 -2.57 -7.91 -11.40
C ALA A 98 -1.32 -8.63 -10.85
N TYR A 99 -0.17 -7.95 -10.82
CA TYR A 99 1.03 -8.46 -10.14
C TYR A 99 0.69 -8.74 -8.68
N LYS A 100 0.41 -10.01 -8.41
CA LYS A 100 0.38 -10.56 -7.06
C LYS A 100 1.85 -10.70 -6.70
N HIS A 101 2.34 -9.87 -5.79
CA HIS A 101 3.65 -10.10 -5.18
C HIS A 101 3.70 -11.59 -4.74
N GLY A 102 4.81 -12.28 -5.02
CA GLY A 102 4.95 -13.74 -4.82
C GLY A 102 4.62 -14.20 -3.39
N TYR A 103 4.61 -13.27 -2.44
CA TYR A 103 4.39 -13.49 -1.01
C TYR A 103 2.94 -13.31 -0.54
N CYS A 104 1.95 -13.20 -1.45
CA CYS A 104 0.53 -13.06 -1.06
C CYS A 104 -0.06 -14.20 -0.22
N LYS A 105 0.63 -15.35 -0.17
CA LYS A 105 0.30 -16.49 0.68
C LYS A 105 1.11 -16.55 1.97
N ASP A 106 2.14 -15.71 2.10
CA ASP A 106 3.02 -15.71 3.26
C ASP A 106 2.35 -14.92 4.41
N PRO A 107 2.10 -15.55 5.59
CA PRO A 107 1.49 -14.87 6.73
C PRO A 107 2.32 -13.68 7.22
N LEU A 108 3.64 -13.66 6.97
CA LEU A 108 4.52 -12.57 7.34
C LEU A 108 4.38 -11.37 6.42
N TYR A 109 3.90 -11.55 5.19
CA TYR A 109 3.69 -10.44 4.27
C TYR A 109 2.63 -9.46 4.78
N GLY A 110 1.54 -9.97 5.36
CA GLY A 110 0.53 -9.12 5.99
C GLY A 110 1.12 -8.31 7.16
N THR A 111 1.99 -8.94 7.95
CA THR A 111 2.67 -8.30 9.08
C THR A 111 3.61 -7.18 8.60
N TRP A 112 4.38 -7.43 7.55
CA TRP A 112 5.28 -6.46 6.93
C TRP A 112 4.52 -5.26 6.34
N ILE A 113 3.43 -5.51 5.60
CA ILE A 113 2.58 -4.43 5.06
C ILE A 113 1.98 -3.60 6.19
N HIS A 114 1.41 -4.23 7.22
CA HIS A 114 0.85 -3.49 8.36
C HIS A 114 1.90 -2.64 9.07
N MET A 115 3.14 -3.14 9.20
CA MET A 115 4.26 -2.37 9.73
C MET A 115 4.56 -1.12 8.91
N ILE A 116 4.60 -1.21 7.58
CA ILE A 116 4.84 -0.06 6.70
C ILE A 116 3.68 0.92 6.76
N GLN A 117 2.43 0.41 6.74
CA GLN A 117 1.21 1.22 6.73
C GLN A 117 1.10 2.10 7.97
N ARG A 118 1.32 1.57 9.18
CA ARG A 118 1.27 2.38 10.41
C ARG A 118 2.34 3.49 10.44
N CYS A 119 3.50 3.30 9.80
CA CYS A 119 4.58 4.29 9.80
C CYS A 119 4.48 5.33 8.68
N HIS A 120 3.87 5.00 7.53
CA HIS A 120 3.98 5.82 6.32
C HIS A 120 2.66 6.15 5.64
N ASN A 121 1.53 5.61 6.10
CA ASN A 121 0.21 5.95 5.56
C ASN A 121 -0.58 6.81 6.56
N PRO A 122 -0.74 8.13 6.29
CA PRO A 122 -1.54 9.04 7.12
C PRO A 122 -3.02 8.65 7.26
N ASP A 123 -3.57 7.87 6.33
CA ASP A 123 -4.95 7.37 6.41
C ASP A 123 -5.09 6.15 7.32
N ASN A 124 -3.99 5.58 7.82
CA ASN A 124 -4.03 4.46 8.74
C ASN A 124 -4.44 4.93 10.14
N PRO A 125 -5.41 4.29 10.82
CA PRO A 125 -5.83 4.68 12.17
C PRO A 125 -4.71 4.72 13.20
N SER A 126 -3.66 3.90 13.01
CA SER A 126 -2.52 3.85 13.91
C SER A 126 -1.43 4.87 13.56
N TYR A 127 -1.57 5.66 12.48
CA TYR A 127 -0.50 6.55 12.01
C TYR A 127 -0.08 7.59 13.06
N GLU A 128 -1.04 8.14 13.78
CA GLU A 128 -0.82 9.10 14.88
C GLU A 128 0.16 8.57 15.94
N HIS A 129 0.08 7.28 16.25
CA HIS A 129 0.93 6.65 17.26
C HIS A 129 2.32 6.21 16.73
N TYR A 130 2.55 6.32 15.42
CA TYR A 130 3.75 5.82 14.75
C TYR A 130 4.33 6.87 13.80
N GLY A 131 3.77 7.00 12.60
CA GLY A 131 4.30 7.90 11.57
C GLY A 131 4.31 9.38 12.00
N GLU A 132 3.28 9.85 12.70
CA GLU A 132 3.24 11.22 13.21
C GLU A 132 4.28 11.49 14.31
N ARG A 133 4.64 10.46 15.09
CA ARG A 133 5.74 10.50 16.05
C ARG A 133 7.14 10.43 15.40
N GLY A 134 7.23 10.30 14.07
CA GLY A 134 8.51 10.14 13.37
C GLY A 134 9.06 8.71 13.40
N ILE A 135 8.26 7.72 13.77
CA ILE A 135 8.68 6.31 13.75
C ILE A 135 8.68 5.81 12.30
N THR A 136 9.85 5.46 11.80
CA THR A 136 10.04 4.96 10.43
C THR A 136 10.48 3.51 10.38
N VAL A 137 10.37 2.91 9.19
CA VAL A 137 10.97 1.61 8.87
C VAL A 137 12.30 1.85 8.16
N CYS A 138 13.33 1.06 8.45
CA CYS A 138 14.60 1.13 7.73
C CYS A 138 14.38 0.89 6.22
N LEU A 139 15.15 1.58 5.38
CA LEU A 139 14.92 1.60 3.92
C LEU A 139 14.95 0.18 3.32
N ARG A 140 15.90 -0.64 3.78
CA ARG A 140 16.07 -2.04 3.37
C ARG A 140 14.80 -2.86 3.55
N TRP A 141 14.12 -2.74 4.70
CA TRP A 141 12.85 -3.43 4.94
C TRP A 141 11.69 -2.76 4.24
N ARG A 142 11.71 -1.43 4.09
CA ARG A 142 10.64 -0.70 3.40
C ARG A 142 10.52 -1.09 1.92
N GLU A 143 11.64 -1.37 1.28
CA GLU A 143 11.70 -1.65 -0.16
C GLU A 143 11.71 -3.14 -0.50
N SER A 144 12.08 -4.01 0.45
CA SER A 144 12.18 -5.45 0.21
C SER A 144 11.59 -6.29 1.33
N PHE A 145 10.56 -7.07 1.00
CA PHE A 145 10.02 -8.10 1.89
C PHE A 145 11.03 -9.23 2.15
N GLU A 146 11.82 -9.62 1.14
CA GLU A 146 12.85 -10.65 1.30
C GLU A 146 13.90 -10.24 2.32
N ALA A 147 14.29 -8.96 2.32
CA ALA A 147 15.23 -8.44 3.30
C ALA A 147 14.65 -8.48 4.73
N PHE A 148 13.35 -8.16 4.87
CA PHE A 148 12.64 -8.29 6.14
C PHE A 148 12.62 -9.74 6.63
N ILE A 149 12.27 -10.71 5.78
CA ILE A 149 12.25 -12.13 6.13
C ILE A 149 13.65 -12.64 6.47
N LYS A 150 14.66 -12.26 5.70
CA LYS A 150 16.05 -12.66 5.94
C LYS A 150 16.55 -12.20 7.31
N ASP A 151 16.18 -11.00 7.72
CA ASP A 151 16.62 -10.44 9.00
C ASP A 151 15.76 -10.93 10.18
N MET A 152 14.45 -11.08 10.01
CA MET A 152 13.53 -11.49 11.09
C MET A 152 13.40 -13.01 11.25
N GLY A 153 13.69 -13.77 10.21
CA GLY A 153 13.44 -15.20 10.16
C GLY A 153 11.95 -15.57 10.23
N GLU A 154 11.70 -16.86 10.44
CA GLU A 154 10.35 -17.38 10.62
C GLU A 154 9.73 -16.91 11.94
N LYS A 155 8.42 -16.77 11.91
CA LYS A 155 7.62 -16.44 13.09
C LYS A 155 7.65 -17.63 14.06
N PRO A 156 8.16 -17.51 15.30
CA PRO A 156 8.30 -18.65 16.19
C PRO A 156 6.96 -19.29 16.59
N LYS A 157 5.89 -18.47 16.72
CA LYS A 157 4.53 -18.91 17.03
C LYS A 157 3.51 -17.98 16.40
N GLU A 158 2.36 -18.51 15.99
CA GLU A 158 1.30 -17.73 15.33
C GLU A 158 0.77 -16.57 16.20
N SER A 159 0.77 -16.72 17.53
CA SER A 159 0.31 -15.68 18.45
C SER A 159 1.31 -14.53 18.66
N TRP A 160 2.54 -14.65 18.15
CA TRP A 160 3.55 -13.63 18.30
C TRP A 160 3.37 -12.53 17.25
N SER A 161 3.83 -11.33 17.54
CA SER A 161 3.79 -10.24 16.58
C SER A 161 5.03 -9.35 16.70
N LEU A 162 5.21 -8.45 15.73
CA LEU A 162 6.35 -7.54 15.69
C LEU A 162 6.27 -6.53 16.84
N ASP A 163 7.28 -6.56 17.69
CA ASP A 163 7.50 -5.63 18.80
C ASP A 163 8.79 -4.84 18.58
N ARG A 164 8.84 -3.62 19.12
CA ARG A 164 10.04 -2.79 19.10
C ARG A 164 10.69 -2.84 20.48
N VAL A 165 11.97 -3.19 20.56
CA VAL A 165 12.68 -3.26 21.85
C VAL A 165 12.68 -1.90 22.53
N ASP A 166 12.96 -0.84 21.76
CA ASP A 166 12.83 0.54 22.17
C ASP A 166 11.67 1.20 21.41
N ASN A 167 10.62 1.57 22.14
CA ASN A 167 9.39 2.14 21.61
C ASN A 167 9.56 3.54 21.00
N ASP A 168 10.65 4.22 21.31
CA ASP A 168 10.96 5.55 20.79
C ASP A 168 11.78 5.48 19.49
N LYS A 169 12.25 4.29 19.11
CA LYS A 169 12.98 4.03 17.87
C LYS A 169 12.12 3.39 16.77
N GLY A 170 12.65 3.42 15.55
CA GLY A 170 12.03 2.87 14.33
C GLY A 170 12.09 1.34 14.22
N TYR A 171 11.56 0.80 13.12
CA TYR A 171 11.70 -0.61 12.76
C TYR A 171 13.02 -0.86 12.05
N SER A 172 13.88 -1.66 12.67
CA SER A 172 15.13 -2.17 12.11
C SER A 172 15.46 -3.54 12.69
N PRO A 173 16.38 -4.33 12.08
CA PRO A 173 16.81 -5.61 12.65
C PRO A 173 17.31 -5.49 14.09
N GLN A 174 17.91 -4.36 14.45
CA GLN A 174 18.48 -4.12 15.77
C GLN A 174 17.44 -3.71 16.82
N ASN A 175 16.30 -3.15 16.39
CA ASN A 175 15.27 -2.65 17.28
C ASN A 175 13.94 -3.43 17.20
N THR A 176 13.88 -4.52 16.43
CA THR A 176 12.64 -5.27 16.21
C THR A 176 12.82 -6.73 16.59
N ARG A 177 11.81 -7.31 17.24
CA ARG A 177 11.81 -8.73 17.61
C ARG A 177 10.41 -9.32 17.46
N TRP A 178 10.36 -10.65 17.36
CA TRP A 178 9.11 -11.37 17.60
C TRP A 178 8.82 -11.37 19.11
N ALA A 179 7.62 -10.97 19.50
CA ALA A 179 7.23 -10.94 20.89
C ALA A 179 5.86 -11.61 21.11
N SER A 180 5.73 -12.24 22.27
CA SER A 180 4.44 -12.74 22.76
C SER A 180 3.57 -11.58 23.25
N PRO A 181 2.24 -11.76 23.33
CA PRO A 181 1.36 -10.75 23.92
C PRO A 181 1.78 -10.34 25.34
N LYS A 182 2.32 -11.28 26.13
CA LYS A 182 2.85 -10.99 27.47
C LYS A 182 4.07 -10.06 27.41
N HIS A 183 5.01 -10.31 26.50
CA HIS A 183 6.19 -9.45 26.31
C HIS A 183 5.81 -8.05 25.85
N GLN A 184 4.80 -7.92 24.97
CA GLN A 184 4.32 -6.60 24.52
C GLN A 184 3.62 -5.83 25.63
N ALA A 185 2.89 -6.51 26.51
CA ALA A 185 2.22 -5.88 27.65
C ALA A 185 3.22 -5.23 28.64
N THR A 186 4.36 -5.89 28.88
CA THR A 186 5.45 -5.33 29.71
C THR A 186 6.12 -4.14 29.03
N ASN A 187 6.17 -4.13 27.70
CA ASN A 187 6.71 -3.02 26.90
C ASN A 187 5.71 -1.87 26.69
N ASN A 188 4.62 -1.82 27.47
CA ASN A 188 3.66 -0.72 27.39
C ASN A 188 4.21 0.53 28.10
N ARG A 189 4.08 1.70 27.47
CA ARG A 189 4.49 3.00 28.02
C ARG A 189 3.96 3.26 29.43
N ALA A 190 2.79 2.71 29.77
CA ALA A 190 2.19 2.82 31.11
C ALA A 190 2.97 2.09 32.22
N GLN A 191 3.78 1.08 31.90
CA GLN A 191 4.56 0.28 32.86
C GLN A 191 5.95 0.87 33.17
N ARG A 192 6.35 1.98 32.54
CA ARG A 192 7.69 2.59 32.70
C ARG A 192 7.91 3.33 34.04
N TYR A 193 6.97 3.27 34.99
CA TYR A 193 7.06 3.89 36.31
C TYR A 193 6.87 2.86 37.44
N LEU A 194 7.96 2.22 37.86
CA LEU A 194 8.21 1.77 39.24
C LEU A 194 9.74 1.69 39.48
N GLU A 195 10.51 2.69 39.04
CA GLU A 195 11.85 2.90 39.61
C GLU A 195 11.67 3.51 41.00
N TYR A 196 11.55 2.61 41.98
CA TYR A 196 11.63 2.90 43.40
C TYR A 196 12.96 3.61 43.68
N LYS A 197 12.91 4.88 44.08
CA LYS A 197 14.04 5.56 44.74
C LYS A 197 14.35 4.81 46.04
N SER A 198 15.27 3.85 45.97
CA SER A 198 16.03 3.40 47.14
C SER A 198 17.26 4.29 47.28
N GLU A 199 17.06 5.52 47.76
CA GLU A 199 18.16 6.24 48.42
C GLU A 199 18.24 5.71 49.85
N ARG A 200 19.47 5.32 50.20
CA ARG A 200 19.89 4.61 51.40
C ARG A 200 20.14 5.59 52.53
#